data_AF-A0A7C6PU37-F1
#
_entry.id   AF-A0A7C6PU37-F1
#
_cell.length_a   1.000
_cell.length_b   1.000
_cell.length_c   1.000
_cell.angle_alpha   90.00
_cell.angle_beta   90.00
_cell.angle_gamma   90.00
#
_symmetry.space_group_name_H-M   'P 1'
#
loop_
_entity.id
_entity.type
_entity.pdbx_description
1 polymer ?
#
loop_
_entity_poly.entity_id
_entity_poly.type
_entity_poly.pdbx_seq_one_letter_code
_entity_poly.pdbx_strand_id
1 'polypeptide(L)' 'MLFDIILINPKVIKGKLPKRQLKMVLAWAEMHSDELMQNWELARNNQPLNKIAPLC' A
#
# COMPACT_ATOMS: atom_id res chain seq x y z
N MET A 1 -10.67 -6.96 -10.97
CA MET A 1 -10.95 -8.38 -10.63
C MET A 1 -9.77 -9.13 -10.00
N LEU A 2 -8.51 -9.01 -10.48
CA LEU A 2 -7.34 -9.64 -9.81
C LEU A 2 -6.60 -8.71 -8.84
N PHE A 3 -6.69 -7.39 -9.03
CA PHE A 3 -5.98 -6.40 -8.20
C PHE A 3 -6.78 -5.95 -6.96
N ASP A 4 -8.11 -5.98 -7.03
CA ASP A 4 -8.99 -5.62 -5.91
C ASP A 4 -8.79 -6.54 -4.69
N ILE A 5 -8.36 -7.79 -4.91
CA ILE A 5 -8.16 -8.80 -3.86
C ILE A 5 -6.86 -8.58 -3.06
N ILE A 6 -5.87 -7.86 -3.60
CA ILE A 6 -4.53 -7.75 -2.97
C ILE A 6 -4.49 -6.67 -1.88
N LEU A 7 -5.35 -5.65 -1.92
CA LEU A 7 -5.41 -4.61 -0.88
C LEU A 7 -6.37 -4.92 0.27
N ILE A 8 -7.28 -5.90 0.12
CA ILE A 8 -8.25 -6.26 1.17
C ILE A 8 -7.56 -6.90 2.39
N ASN A 9 -6.30 -7.34 2.27
CA ASN A 9 -5.54 -7.89 3.39
C ASN A 9 -4.05 -7.54 3.27
N PRO A 10 -3.65 -6.33 3.69
CA PRO A 10 -2.24 -5.98 3.74
C PRO A 10 -1.54 -6.95 4.71
N LYS A 11 -0.58 -7.72 4.18
CA LYS A 11 0.17 -8.74 4.93
C LYS A 11 1.66 -8.61 4.66
N VAL A 12 2.46 -8.94 5.66
CA VAL A 12 3.92 -8.97 5.50
C VAL A 12 4.30 -10.20 4.67
N ILE A 13 4.88 -9.98 3.49
CA ILE A 13 5.36 -11.06 2.60
C ILE A 13 6.78 -11.49 3.02
N LYS A 14 7.62 -10.53 3.46
CA LYS A 14 8.99 -10.78 3.92
C LYS A 14 9.41 -9.70 4.93
N GLY A 15 10.26 -10.07 5.88
CA GLY A 15 10.79 -9.16 6.91
C GLY A 15 9.95 -9.17 8.20
N LYS A 16 10.38 -8.37 9.17
CA LYS A 16 9.71 -8.21 10.47
C LYS A 16 9.74 -6.75 10.88
N LEU A 17 8.58 -6.23 11.26
CA LEU A 17 8.45 -4.96 11.96
C LEU A 17 7.97 -5.24 13.39
N PRO A 18 8.36 -4.43 14.38
CA PRO A 18 7.75 -4.53 15.69
C PRO A 18 6.25 -4.23 15.59
N LYS A 19 5.46 -4.86 16.46
CA LYS A 19 3.99 -4.95 16.35
C LYS A 19 3.30 -3.59 16.18
N ARG A 20 3.81 -2.54 16.84
CA ARG A 20 3.25 -1.19 16.78
C ARG A 20 3.47 -0.54 15.41
N GLN A 21 4.67 -0.62 14.87
CA GLN A 21 5.02 -0.09 13.55
C GLN A 21 4.27 -0.83 12.45
N LEU A 22 4.16 -2.15 12.57
CA LEU A 22 3.36 -2.93 11.62
C LEU A 22 1.91 -2.45 11.59
N LYS A 23 1.26 -2.27 12.74
CA LYS A 23 -0.11 -1.75 12.80
C LYS A 23 -0.25 -0.38 12.14
N MET A 24 0.71 0.53 12.36
CA MET A 24 0.68 1.86 11.74
C MET A 24 0.74 1.76 10.22
N VAL A 25 1.67 0.97 9.69
CA VAL A 25 1.83 0.77 8.23
C VAL A 25 0.58 0.12 7.62
N LEU A 26 0.00 -0.88 8.27
CA LEU A 26 -1.21 -1.55 7.78
C LEU A 26 -2.40 -0.58 7.74
N ALA A 27 -2.62 0.21 8.81
CA ALA A 27 -3.69 1.20 8.85
C ALA A 27 -3.49 2.29 7.78
N TRP A 28 -2.25 2.74 7.57
CA TRP A 28 -1.94 3.70 6.52
C TRP A 28 -2.20 3.13 5.12
N ALA A 29 -1.81 1.88 4.87
CA ALA A 29 -2.05 1.22 3.59
C ALA A 29 -3.54 1.00 3.32
N GLU A 30 -4.32 0.72 4.36
CA GLU A 30 -5.78 0.60 4.26
C GLU A 30 -6.43 1.95 3.91
N MET A 31 -6.03 3.03 4.59
CA MET A 31 -6.54 4.39 4.33
C MET A 31 -6.20 4.92 2.94
N HIS A 32 -5.05 4.52 2.37
CA HIS A 32 -4.58 5.00 1.06
C HIS A 32 -4.64 3.91 -0.02
N SER A 33 -5.54 2.92 0.15
CA SER A 33 -5.62 1.75 -0.72
C SER A 33 -5.86 2.12 -2.19
N ASP A 34 -6.78 3.04 -2.47
CA ASP A 34 -7.05 3.51 -3.83
C ASP A 34 -5.85 4.23 -4.47
N GLU A 35 -5.18 5.11 -3.71
CA GLU A 35 -3.99 5.83 -4.19
C GLU A 35 -2.82 4.87 -4.47
N LEU A 36 -2.63 3.86 -3.62
CA LEU A 36 -1.64 2.81 -3.82
C LEU A 36 -1.93 1.99 -5.08
N MET A 37 -3.21 1.67 -5.33
CA MET A 37 -3.62 0.95 -6.54
C MET A 37 -3.37 1.80 -7.80
N GLN A 38 -3.70 3.09 -7.75
CA GLN A 38 -3.42 3.98 -8.88
C GLN A 38 -1.91 4.07 -9.16
N ASN A 39 -1.08 4.21 -8.11
CA ASN A 39 0.37 4.22 -8.25
C ASN A 39 0.93 2.88 -8.77
N TRP A 40 0.30 1.76 -8.44
CA TRP A 40 0.66 0.46 -9.00
C TRP A 40 0.44 0.42 -10.53
N GLU A 41 -0.69 0.93 -11.01
CA GLU A 41 -0.95 1.03 -12.46
C GLU A 41 0.04 1.97 -13.16
N LEU A 42 0.34 3.13 -12.56
CA LEU A 42 1.34 4.06 -13.09
C LEU A 42 2.73 3.40 -13.17
N ALA A 43 3.13 2.68 -12.12
CA ALA A 43 4.40 1.96 -12.07
C ALA A 43 4.51 0.90 -13.16
N ARG A 44 3.45 0.11 -13.40
CA ARG A 44 3.41 -0.89 -14.48
C ARG A 44 3.57 -0.28 -15.87
N ASN A 45 3.13 0.95 -16.04
CA ASN A 45 3.25 1.70 -17.29
C ASN A 45 4.51 2.57 -17.37
N ASN A 46 5.45 2.46 -16.42
CA ASN A 46 6.65 3.31 -16.30
C ASN A 46 6.33 4.81 -16.25
N GLN A 47 5.20 5.18 -15.64
CA GLN A 47 4.78 6.56 -15.48
C GLN A 47 5.21 7.13 -14.12
N PRO A 48 5.36 8.46 -13.99
CA PRO A 48 5.62 9.10 -12.71
C PRO A 48 4.54 8.77 -11.68
N LEU A 49 4.96 8.51 -10.44
CA LEU A 49 4.04 8.18 -9.34
C LEU A 49 3.47 9.46 -8.70
N ASN A 50 2.24 9.36 -8.20
CA ASN A 50 1.61 10.40 -7.40
C ASN A 50 2.17 10.37 -5.97
N LYS A 51 2.23 11.55 -5.34
CA LYS A 51 2.54 11.64 -3.91
C LYS A 51 1.33 11.15 -3.11
N ILE A 52 1.61 10.30 -2.13
CA ILE A 52 0.65 9.85 -1.11
C ILE A 52 1.05 10.51 0.20
N ALA A 53 0.08 10.98 0.97
CA ALA A 53 0.36 11.55 2.29
C ALA A 53 1.11 10.53 3.16
N PRO A 54 2.18 10.91 3.87
CA PRO A 54 2.93 9.97 4.69
C PRO A 54 2.14 9.56 5.94
N LEU A 55 2.66 8.56 6.66
CA LEU A 55 2.27 8.29 8.04
C LEU A 55 2.48 9.56 8.88
N CYS A 56 1.39 10.19 9.32
CA CYS A 56 1.43 11.22 10.37
C CYS A 56 1.93 10.65 11.70
#